data_AF-A0A6A0H048-F1
#
_entry.id   AF-A0A6A0H048-F1
#
_cell.length_a   1.000
_cell.length_b   1.000
_cell.length_c   1.000
_cell.angle_alpha   90.00
_cell.angle_beta   90.00
_cell.angle_gamma   90.00
#
_symmetry.space_group_name_H-M   'P 1'
#
loop_
_entity.id
_entity.type
_entity.pdbx_description
1 polymer ?
#
loop_
_entity_poly.entity_id
_entity_poly.type
_entity_poly.pdbx_seq_one_letter_code
_entity_poly.pdbx_strand_id
1 'polypeptide(L)'
;MTLESPHFRTCVVALGHIVFNIPDKFLVHVKNIVSRKIVKELLMRNQQTPSHSAGGAEDEWAEEELLCEESLVKIEGLKMMARWLLGLKDDIISAQKTFRMLNAFILHRGDLLQAGTMPHYEMAHLRLAAGASMLKICEQKGVGDQFTAEQFINLSRLIN
;
A
#
# COMPACT_ATOMS: atom_id res chain seq x y z
N MET A 1 -14.28 -9.80 -5.15
CA MET A 1 -13.36 -8.67 -5.38
C MET A 1 -12.37 -9.09 -6.46
N THR A 2 -12.50 -8.54 -7.67
CA THR A 2 -11.69 -8.85 -8.86
C THR A 2 -11.14 -7.56 -9.44
N LEU A 3 -9.88 -7.56 -9.86
CA LEU A 3 -9.18 -6.36 -10.37
C LEU A 3 -9.85 -5.75 -11.61
N GLU A 4 -10.51 -6.58 -12.42
CA GLU A 4 -11.21 -6.15 -13.63
C GLU A 4 -12.54 -5.43 -13.35
N SER A 5 -13.00 -5.42 -12.09
CA SER A 5 -14.25 -4.75 -11.74
C SER A 5 -14.06 -3.22 -11.75
N PRO A 6 -14.98 -2.45 -12.35
CA PRO A 6 -14.94 -0.98 -12.29
C PRO A 6 -15.12 -0.44 -10.87
N HIS A 7 -15.57 -1.28 -9.93
CA HIS A 7 -15.77 -0.91 -8.53
C HIS A 7 -14.64 -1.41 -7.62
N PHE A 8 -13.57 -1.98 -8.17
CA PHE A 8 -12.52 -2.60 -7.37
C PHE A 8 -11.88 -1.62 -6.39
N ARG A 9 -11.56 -0.39 -6.80
CA ARG A 9 -11.06 0.67 -5.93
C ARG A 9 -11.99 0.90 -4.73
N THR A 10 -13.27 1.13 -5.01
CA THR A 10 -14.29 1.34 -3.97
C THR A 10 -14.41 0.13 -3.04
N CYS A 11 -14.34 -1.09 -3.56
CA CYS A 11 -14.35 -2.30 -2.73
C CYS A 11 -13.14 -2.38 -1.79
N VAL A 12 -11.95 -2.00 -2.26
CA VAL A 12 -10.73 -1.98 -1.43
C VAL A 12 -10.87 -0.97 -0.28
N VAL A 13 -11.36 0.24 -0.59
CA VAL A 13 -11.63 1.28 0.42
C VAL A 13 -12.65 0.80 1.45
N ALA A 14 -13.80 0.31 0.99
CA ALA A 14 -14.87 -0.18 1.85
C ALA A 14 -14.39 -1.33 2.73
N LEU A 15 -13.65 -2.28 2.17
CA LEU A 15 -13.07 -3.39 2.93
C LEU A 15 -12.12 -2.88 4.03
N GLY A 16 -11.26 -1.91 3.73
CA GLY A 16 -10.39 -1.28 4.72
C GLY A 16 -11.15 -0.69 5.91
N HIS A 17 -12.27 -0.02 5.66
CA HIS A 17 -13.11 0.50 6.74
C HIS A 17 -13.84 -0.61 7.50
N ILE A 18 -14.34 -1.64 6.81
CA ILE A 18 -15.00 -2.78 7.45
C ILE A 18 -14.03 -3.48 8.42
N VAL A 19 -12.82 -3.79 7.98
CA VAL A 19 -11.86 -4.56 8.80
C VAL A 19 -11.29 -3.76 9.95
N PHE A 20 -11.30 -2.43 9.86
CA PHE A 20 -10.93 -1.55 10.96
C PHE A 20 -12.01 -1.52 12.06
N ASN A 21 -13.29 -1.43 11.67
CA ASN A 21 -14.39 -1.26 12.61
C ASN A 21 -14.89 -2.58 13.21
N ILE A 22 -14.85 -3.68 12.45
CA ILE A 22 -15.34 -5.01 12.88
C ILE A 22 -14.35 -6.14 12.52
N PRO A 23 -13.11 -6.07 13.02
CA PRO A 23 -12.03 -7.00 12.65
C PRO A 23 -12.36 -8.48 12.92
N ASP A 24 -13.10 -8.75 14.01
CA ASP A 24 -13.33 -10.13 14.49
C ASP A 24 -14.35 -10.92 13.67
N LYS A 25 -15.28 -10.25 12.98
CA LYS A 25 -16.39 -10.94 12.28
C LYS A 25 -15.93 -11.75 11.07
N PHE A 26 -14.83 -11.35 10.43
CA PHE A 26 -14.40 -11.91 9.15
C PHE A 26 -12.91 -12.25 9.08
N LEU A 27 -12.25 -12.42 10.23
CA LEU A 27 -10.80 -12.52 10.34
C LEU A 27 -10.14 -13.47 9.33
N VAL A 28 -10.64 -14.70 9.21
CA VAL A 28 -10.09 -15.72 8.30
C VAL A 28 -10.29 -15.32 6.83
N HIS A 29 -11.49 -14.85 6.48
CA HIS A 29 -11.81 -14.42 5.12
C HIS A 29 -10.98 -13.20 4.71
N VAL A 30 -10.79 -12.25 5.62
CA VAL A 30 -10.00 -11.04 5.39
C VAL A 30 -8.52 -11.37 5.24
N LYS A 31 -7.94 -12.19 6.13
CA LYS A 31 -6.55 -12.68 6.00
C LYS A 31 -6.31 -13.30 4.61
N ASN A 32 -7.29 -14.06 4.14
CA ASN A 32 -7.26 -14.68 2.83
C ASN A 32 -7.32 -13.64 1.69
N ILE A 33 -8.25 -12.69 1.75
CA ILE A 33 -8.37 -11.62 0.75
C ILE A 33 -7.11 -10.76 0.71
N VAL A 34 -6.55 -10.40 1.87
CA VAL A 34 -5.32 -9.60 1.95
C VAL A 34 -4.17 -10.33 1.27
N SER A 35 -3.90 -11.58 1.63
CA SER A 35 -2.77 -12.32 1.07
C SER A 35 -2.91 -12.58 -0.44
N ARG A 36 -4.10 -12.96 -0.91
CA ARG A 36 -4.30 -13.31 -2.33
C ARG A 36 -4.64 -12.12 -3.21
N LYS A 37 -5.60 -11.28 -2.82
CA LYS A 37 -6.10 -10.19 -3.67
C LYS A 37 -5.28 -8.92 -3.53
N ILE A 38 -4.98 -8.49 -2.29
CA ILE A 38 -4.27 -7.22 -2.08
C ILE A 38 -2.77 -7.38 -2.32
N VAL A 39 -2.11 -8.31 -1.62
CA VAL A 39 -0.66 -8.46 -1.74
C VAL A 39 -0.31 -9.08 -3.09
N LYS A 40 -0.77 -10.30 -3.36
CA LYS A 40 -0.32 -11.05 -4.54
C LYS A 40 -0.87 -10.52 -5.87
N GLU A 41 -2.15 -10.22 -5.94
CA GLU A 41 -2.77 -9.83 -7.22
C GLU A 41 -2.68 -8.31 -7.50
N LEU A 42 -2.76 -7.45 -6.49
CA LEU A 42 -2.71 -5.99 -6.66
C LEU A 42 -1.29 -5.42 -6.51
N LEU A 43 -0.64 -5.61 -5.36
CA LEU A 43 0.63 -4.94 -5.07
C LEU A 43 1.82 -5.60 -5.77
N MET A 44 1.83 -6.93 -5.89
CA MET A 44 2.91 -7.70 -6.53
C MET A 44 2.69 -7.94 -8.03
N ARG A 45 1.89 -7.11 -8.69
CA ARG A 45 1.72 -7.11 -10.14
C ARG A 45 1.81 -5.69 -10.68
N ASN A 46 2.44 -5.55 -11.84
CA ASN A 46 2.32 -4.39 -12.69
C ASN A 46 1.50 -4.82 -13.90
N GLN A 47 0.28 -4.32 -14.05
CA GLN A 47 -0.38 -4.41 -15.35
C GLN A 47 0.35 -3.39 -16.23
N GLN A 48 0.83 -3.82 -17.39
CA GLN A 48 1.43 -2.90 -18.35
C GLN A 48 0.30 -2.09 -19.00
N THR A 49 -0.40 -1.26 -18.22
CA THR A 49 -1.33 -0.30 -18.77
C THR A 49 -0.51 0.86 -19.32
N PRO A 50 -0.70 1.25 -20.59
CA PRO A 50 -0.01 2.41 -21.13
C PRO A 50 -0.42 3.62 -20.30
N SER A 51 0.56 4.29 -19.71
CA SER A 51 0.36 5.51 -18.94
C SER A 51 -0.40 6.52 -19.80
N HIS A 52 -1.56 6.99 -19.33
CA HIS A 52 -2.20 8.15 -19.90
C HIS A 52 -1.32 9.36 -19.56
N SER A 53 -0.40 9.70 -20.47
CA SER A 53 0.57 10.77 -20.29
C SER A 53 -0.12 12.14 -20.22
N ALA A 54 -0.43 12.59 -18.99
CA ALA A 54 -0.71 14.01 -18.71
C ALA A 54 0.56 14.78 -18.33
N GLY A 55 1.63 14.08 -17.93
CA GLY A 55 2.96 14.62 -17.64
C GLY A 55 4.05 13.92 -18.47
N GLY A 56 5.18 14.60 -18.65
CA GLY A 56 6.37 14.00 -19.24
C GLY A 56 6.86 12.85 -18.35
N ALA A 57 7.47 11.81 -18.93
CA ALA A 57 8.00 10.68 -18.16
C ALA A 57 9.04 11.08 -17.09
N GLU A 58 9.59 12.30 -17.21
CA GLU A 58 10.59 12.90 -16.32
C GLU A 58 9.98 13.72 -15.17
N ASP A 59 8.67 13.98 -15.17
CA ASP A 59 8.03 14.75 -14.11
C ASP A 59 8.10 13.99 -12.77
N GLU A 60 8.64 14.66 -11.73
CA GLU A 60 8.80 14.06 -10.40
C GLU A 60 7.48 13.90 -9.64
N TRP A 61 6.46 14.66 -10.01
CA TRP A 61 5.15 14.68 -9.37
C TRP A 61 4.05 15.01 -10.36
N ALA A 62 2.87 14.42 -10.12
CA ALA A 62 1.62 14.73 -10.80
C ALA A 62 0.50 14.74 -9.75
N GLU A 63 -0.57 15.47 -10.00
CA GLU A 63 -1.75 15.43 -9.12
C GLU A 63 -2.36 14.02 -9.09
N GLU A 64 -2.95 13.63 -7.94
CA GLU A 64 -3.45 12.26 -7.73
C GLU A 64 -4.50 11.88 -8.79
N GLU A 65 -5.34 12.83 -9.24
CA GLU A 65 -6.36 12.61 -10.26
C GLU A 65 -5.81 12.28 -11.66
N LEU A 66 -4.52 12.56 -11.89
CA LEU A 66 -3.84 12.30 -13.16
C LEU A 66 -3.15 10.93 -13.19
N LEU A 67 -3.10 10.22 -12.05
CA LEU A 67 -2.48 8.90 -11.96
C LEU A 67 -3.32 7.86 -12.70
N CYS A 68 -2.67 6.79 -13.17
CA CYS A 68 -3.43 5.68 -13.71
C CYS A 68 -4.27 4.98 -12.62
N GLU A 69 -5.38 4.37 -13.02
CA GLU A 69 -6.26 3.64 -12.10
C GLU A 69 -5.52 2.55 -11.33
N GLU A 70 -4.53 1.89 -11.93
CA GLU A 70 -3.73 0.89 -11.23
C GLU A 70 -2.98 1.49 -10.03
N SER A 71 -2.34 2.64 -10.21
CA SER A 71 -1.61 3.33 -9.15
C SER A 71 -2.54 3.87 -8.07
N LEU A 72 -3.70 4.43 -8.46
CA LEU A 72 -4.76 4.84 -7.53
C LEU A 72 -5.25 3.68 -6.66
N VAL A 73 -5.49 2.52 -7.26
CA VAL A 73 -5.92 1.32 -6.54
C VAL A 73 -4.81 0.79 -5.63
N LYS A 74 -3.55 0.80 -6.06
CA LYS A 74 -2.40 0.41 -5.22
C LYS A 74 -2.28 1.31 -4.00
N ILE A 75 -2.43 2.63 -4.15
CA ILE A 75 -2.47 3.59 -3.04
C ILE A 75 -3.57 3.21 -2.04
N GLU A 76 -4.78 2.94 -2.51
CA GLU A 76 -5.88 2.51 -1.63
C GLU A 76 -5.62 1.13 -0.99
N GLY A 77 -4.91 0.24 -1.69
CA GLY A 77 -4.42 -1.02 -1.15
C GLY A 77 -3.48 -0.83 0.04
N LEU A 78 -2.53 0.11 -0.05
CA LEU A 78 -1.62 0.45 1.05
C LEU A 78 -2.37 1.02 2.26
N LYS A 79 -3.29 1.96 2.03
CA LYS A 79 -4.14 2.52 3.09
C LYS A 79 -5.03 1.44 3.73
N MET A 80 -5.55 0.51 2.95
CA MET A 80 -6.35 -0.63 3.41
C MET A 80 -5.53 -1.58 4.29
N MET A 81 -4.28 -1.88 3.92
CA MET A 81 -3.37 -2.70 4.75
C MET A 81 -3.10 -2.07 6.11
N ALA A 82 -2.90 -0.75 6.15
CA ALA A 82 -2.74 -0.03 7.42
C ALA A 82 -4.00 -0.16 8.30
N ARG A 83 -5.19 0.11 7.74
CA ARG A 83 -6.47 -0.04 8.47
C ARG A 83 -6.69 -1.47 8.96
N TRP A 84 -6.32 -2.46 8.17
CA TRP A 84 -6.41 -3.86 8.54
C TRP A 84 -5.54 -4.21 9.74
N LEU A 85 -4.26 -3.79 9.74
CA LEU A 85 -3.37 -4.01 10.88
C LEU A 85 -3.84 -3.30 12.15
N LEU A 86 -4.31 -2.06 12.02
CA LEU A 86 -4.89 -1.34 13.15
C LEU A 86 -6.06 -2.13 13.75
N GLY A 87 -6.92 -2.73 12.92
CA GLY A 87 -7.98 -3.64 13.37
C GLY A 87 -7.49 -4.90 14.09
N LEU A 88 -6.31 -5.44 13.71
CA LEU A 88 -5.74 -6.65 14.34
C LEU A 88 -5.11 -6.43 15.71
N LYS A 89 -4.81 -5.19 16.09
CA LYS A 89 -4.22 -4.78 17.37
C LYS A 89 -2.84 -5.35 17.68
N ASP A 90 -2.75 -6.64 17.98
CA ASP A 90 -1.55 -7.29 18.53
C ASP A 90 -1.02 -8.43 17.63
N ASP A 91 -1.49 -8.54 16.38
CA ASP A 91 -1.01 -9.58 15.44
C ASP A 91 0.40 -9.27 14.92
N ILE A 92 1.39 -9.73 15.68
CA ILE A 92 2.84 -9.53 15.44
C ILE A 92 3.25 -9.99 14.04
N ILE A 93 2.81 -11.17 13.62
CA ILE A 93 3.25 -11.79 12.36
C ILE A 93 2.75 -10.97 11.16
N SER A 94 1.48 -10.54 11.20
CA SER A 94 0.90 -9.72 10.14
C SER A 94 1.55 -8.34 10.09
N ALA A 95 1.84 -7.74 11.25
CA ALA A 95 2.53 -6.46 11.35
C ALA A 95 3.94 -6.53 10.72
N GLN A 96 4.76 -7.49 11.12
CA GLN A 96 6.13 -7.66 10.59
C GLN A 96 6.14 -7.87 9.07
N LYS A 97 5.24 -8.69 8.53
CA LYS A 97 5.14 -8.92 7.08
C LYS A 97 4.74 -7.66 6.33
N THR A 98 3.79 -6.90 6.88
CA THR A 98 3.32 -5.67 6.25
C THR A 98 4.38 -4.58 6.31
N PHE A 99 5.06 -4.36 7.45
CA PHE A 99 6.16 -3.42 7.53
C PHE A 99 7.30 -3.76 6.57
N ARG A 100 7.65 -5.05 6.41
CA ARG A 100 8.63 -5.47 5.42
C ARG A 100 8.21 -5.07 4.00
N MET A 101 6.95 -5.28 3.66
CA MET A 101 6.40 -4.90 2.35
C MET A 101 6.37 -3.38 2.15
N LEU A 102 5.89 -2.61 3.13
CA LEU A 102 5.85 -1.15 3.05
C LEU A 102 7.26 -0.56 2.95
N ASN A 103 8.21 -1.09 3.73
CA ASN A 103 9.61 -0.68 3.66
C ASN A 103 10.25 -0.98 2.29
N ALA A 104 9.81 -2.04 1.60
CA ALA A 104 10.29 -2.34 0.25
C ALA A 104 9.89 -1.25 -0.76
N PHE A 105 8.70 -0.63 -0.64
CA PHE A 105 8.36 0.54 -1.46
C PHE A 105 9.32 1.71 -1.24
N ILE A 106 9.83 1.89 -0.03
CA ILE A 106 10.80 2.96 0.25
C ILE A 106 12.18 2.61 -0.33
N LEU A 107 12.67 1.38 -0.07
CA LEU A 107 13.97 0.92 -0.53
C LEU A 107 14.08 0.87 -2.06
N HIS A 108 13.00 0.46 -2.75
CA HIS A 108 12.95 0.35 -4.20
C HIS A 108 12.38 1.59 -4.87
N ARG A 109 12.41 2.73 -4.17
CA ARG A 109 11.98 4.03 -4.68
C ARG A 109 10.58 4.00 -5.32
N GLY A 110 9.62 3.26 -4.77
CA GLY A 110 8.23 3.20 -5.24
C GLY A 110 7.95 2.08 -6.23
N ASP A 111 8.96 1.52 -6.89
CA ASP A 111 8.82 0.38 -7.79
C ASP A 111 9.06 -0.93 -7.04
N LEU A 112 8.01 -1.48 -6.43
CA LEU A 112 8.09 -2.71 -5.64
C LEU A 112 8.67 -3.90 -6.43
N LEU A 113 8.40 -3.98 -7.74
CA LEU A 113 8.85 -5.09 -8.59
C LEU A 113 10.18 -4.81 -9.28
N GLN A 114 10.70 -3.58 -9.18
CA GLN A 114 11.92 -3.13 -9.84
C GLN A 114 11.89 -3.40 -11.35
N ALA A 115 10.71 -3.27 -11.97
CA ALA A 115 10.50 -3.53 -13.38
C ALA A 115 11.01 -2.38 -14.27
N GLY A 116 11.21 -1.18 -13.70
CA GLY A 116 11.70 0.00 -14.42
C GLY A 116 10.74 0.57 -15.46
N THR A 117 9.45 0.20 -15.37
CA THR A 117 8.40 0.58 -16.33
C THR A 117 7.41 1.60 -15.77
N MET A 118 7.48 1.89 -14.46
CA MET A 118 6.58 2.81 -13.78
C MET A 118 7.11 4.26 -13.88
N PRO A 119 6.27 5.26 -14.19
CA PRO A 119 6.67 6.66 -14.22
C PRO A 119 7.15 7.18 -12.85
N HIS A 120 8.03 8.19 -12.86
CA HIS A 120 8.62 8.77 -11.65
C HIS A 120 7.58 9.35 -10.68
N TYR A 121 6.57 10.05 -11.20
CA TYR A 121 5.48 10.61 -10.40
C TYR A 121 4.63 9.51 -9.70
N GLU A 122 4.33 8.39 -10.37
CA GLU A 122 3.56 7.30 -9.75
C GLU A 122 4.36 6.62 -8.64
N MET A 123 5.65 6.39 -8.90
CA MET A 123 6.58 5.90 -7.89
C MET A 123 6.63 6.83 -6.68
N ALA A 124 6.60 8.15 -6.86
CA ALA A 124 6.57 9.12 -5.78
C ALA A 124 5.32 8.99 -4.90
N HIS A 125 4.15 8.87 -5.50
CA HIS A 125 2.89 8.64 -4.78
C HIS A 125 2.89 7.32 -3.99
N LEU A 126 3.42 6.25 -4.57
CA LEU A 126 3.50 4.96 -3.87
C LEU A 126 4.49 5.00 -2.70
N ARG A 127 5.62 5.71 -2.83
CA ARG A 127 6.54 5.97 -1.70
C ARG A 127 5.83 6.73 -0.59
N LEU A 128 5.13 7.82 -0.93
CA LEU A 128 4.40 8.65 0.03
C LEU A 128 3.33 7.83 0.75
N ALA A 129 2.50 7.09 0.00
CA ALA A 129 1.44 6.26 0.56
C ALA A 129 1.98 5.16 1.48
N ALA A 130 3.10 4.52 1.11
CA ALA A 130 3.75 3.51 1.95
C ALA A 130 4.30 4.12 3.24
N GLY A 131 5.02 5.24 3.15
CA GLY A 131 5.56 5.94 4.31
C GLY A 131 4.48 6.45 5.27
N ALA A 132 3.43 7.07 4.74
CA ALA A 132 2.28 7.51 5.53
C ALA A 132 1.57 6.32 6.21
N SER A 133 1.44 5.19 5.51
CA SER A 133 0.87 3.96 6.08
C SER A 133 1.71 3.42 7.23
N MET A 134 3.04 3.41 7.09
CA MET A 134 3.96 3.00 8.16
C MET A 134 3.78 3.88 9.40
N LEU A 135 3.82 5.21 9.25
CA LEU A 135 3.59 6.15 10.35
C LEU A 135 2.24 5.93 11.02
N LYS A 136 1.19 5.70 10.23
CA LYS A 136 -0.16 5.50 10.77
C LYS A 136 -0.28 4.24 11.61
N ILE A 137 0.39 3.15 11.23
CA ILE A 137 0.42 1.91 12.01
C ILE A 137 1.17 2.12 13.34
N CYS A 138 2.26 2.91 13.32
CA CYS A 138 3.07 3.19 14.51
C CYS A 138 2.33 3.96 15.61
N GLU A 139 1.19 4.59 15.32
CA GLU A 139 0.35 5.24 16.32
C GLU A 139 -0.33 4.24 17.28
N GLN A 140 -0.35 2.94 16.96
CA GLN A 140 -1.04 1.93 17.73
C GLN A 140 -0.07 0.94 18.39
N LYS A 141 -0.15 0.82 19.72
CA LYS A 141 0.56 -0.20 20.48
C LYS A 141 0.18 -1.62 20.01
N GLY A 142 1.12 -2.56 20.11
CA GLY A 142 0.98 -3.93 19.61
C GLY A 142 1.57 -4.08 18.22
N VAL A 143 0.76 -3.80 17.19
CA VAL A 143 1.21 -3.83 15.79
C VAL A 143 2.30 -2.79 15.52
N GLY A 144 2.18 -1.57 16.04
CA GLY A 144 3.18 -0.51 15.87
C GLY A 144 4.51 -0.82 16.55
N ASP A 145 4.50 -1.63 17.61
CA ASP A 145 5.71 -2.06 18.32
C ASP A 145 6.60 -2.99 17.47
N GLN A 146 6.08 -3.50 16.34
CA GLN A 146 6.85 -4.30 15.38
C GLN A 146 7.67 -3.43 14.40
N PHE A 147 7.59 -2.11 14.52
CA PHE A 147 8.37 -1.19 13.72
C PHE A 147 9.81 -1.13 14.21
N THR A 148 10.78 -1.33 13.30
CA THR A 148 12.20 -1.41 13.68
C THR A 148 12.94 -0.09 13.48
N ALA A 149 14.05 0.09 14.20
CA ALA A 149 14.93 1.25 14.01
C ALA A 149 15.47 1.36 12.57
N GLU A 150 15.75 0.22 11.92
CA GLU A 150 16.18 0.19 10.52
C GLU A 150 15.06 0.70 9.58
N GLN A 151 13.81 0.29 9.81
CA GLN A 151 12.66 0.77 9.04
C GLN A 151 12.43 2.26 9.28
N PHE A 152 12.64 2.76 10.50
CA PHE A 152 12.59 4.19 10.80
C PHE A 152 13.66 4.98 10.03
N ILE A 153 14.91 4.49 10.00
CA ILE A 153 16.01 5.11 9.24
C ILE A 153 15.72 5.11 7.73
N ASN A 154 15.14 4.04 7.21
CA ASN A 154 14.75 4.00 5.81
C ASN A 154 13.63 5.00 5.52
N LEU A 155 12.63 5.08 6.40
CA LEU A 155 11.50 6.00 6.30
C LEU A 155 11.92 7.47 6.33
N SER A 156 12.91 7.83 7.17
CA SER A 156 13.39 9.22 7.27
C SER A 156 14.01 9.74 5.97
N ARG A 157 14.41 8.85 5.05
CA ARG A 157 14.87 9.23 3.70
C ARG A 157 13.79 9.85 2.84
N LEU A 158 12.51 9.79 3.23
CA LEU A 158 11.43 10.49 2.52
C LEU A 158 11.36 12.00 2.81
N ILE A 159 12.14 12.49 3.79
CA ILE A 159 12.16 13.91 4.20
C ILE A 159 13.23 14.71 3.42
N ASN A 160 14.19 14.01 2.80
CA ASN A 160 15.32 14.57 2.06
C ASN A 160 15.27 14.15 0.58
#